data_AF-A0A915JE45-F1
#
_entry.id   AF-A0A915JE45-F1
#
_cell.length_a   1.000
_cell.length_b   1.000
_cell.length_c   1.000
_cell.angle_alpha   90.00
_cell.angle_beta   90.00
_cell.angle_gamma   90.00
#
_symmetry.space_group_name_H-M   'P 1'
#
loop_
_entity.id
_entity.type
_entity.pdbx_description
1 polymer ?
#
loop_
_entity_poly.entity_id
_entity_poly.type
_entity_poly.pdbx_seq_one_letter_code
_entity_poly.pdbx_strand_id
1 'polypeptide(L)'
;MDLNKVQQLYLSCNGFDDLIFNVIDGYRRLSILDLSYNRITSIDETSVLDVSTNHLRMQNIGFCLAPNLKHLDISCNENLIFDSKCMHNENRKLIAVVDVKTTPGDGVKYSHGSTSRWKIGFSETFGERNKLCIRRIASSMDNQTVIGLVDGGLNCEIPLILERFFVNHLRHSIDQQLKYAIMLAHLNLGAKGQKLGASCSLCRISVKSNYKIQVEIAAVGNIEIVLCRNGRAVVLTKKCLLNQWLEEYSRIRKERKIITEENEIDGITNCTRLIGCYFLNPAVIPDPCINIFDVNDDDEFFIIASKGIWQALSHEEAIRRIRFVSNPILAAKHLQDVAQSYGYKQNLSVIVVRLCHVQTGLSTKPRNVPKSLVHLSASDSLLHADDN
;
A
#
# COMPACT_ATOMS: atom_id res chain seq x y z
N MET A 1 -1.12 8.02 33.29
CA MET A 1 -1.78 8.67 32.13
C MET A 1 -3.28 8.54 32.34
N ASP A 2 -4.07 9.60 32.16
CA ASP A 2 -5.53 9.51 32.31
C ASP A 2 -6.11 8.77 31.09
N LEU A 3 -6.42 7.48 31.27
CA LEU A 3 -6.93 6.58 30.23
C LEU A 3 -8.22 7.11 29.59
N ASN A 4 -8.99 7.94 30.31
CA ASN A 4 -10.20 8.58 29.79
C ASN A 4 -9.93 9.72 28.79
N LYS A 5 -8.68 10.06 28.50
CA LYS A 5 -8.32 11.03 27.45
C LYS A 5 -7.93 10.38 26.13
N VAL A 6 -7.64 9.07 26.14
CA VAL A 6 -7.19 8.37 24.94
C VAL A 6 -8.39 8.03 24.06
N GLN A 7 -8.39 8.60 22.86
CA GLN A 7 -9.45 8.42 21.86
C GLN A 7 -9.03 7.53 20.69
N GLN A 8 -7.73 7.36 20.48
CA GLN A 8 -7.18 6.61 19.36
C GLN A 8 -6.00 5.79 19.86
N LEU A 9 -5.97 4.51 19.50
CA LEU A 9 -4.94 3.58 19.93
C LEU A 9 -4.54 2.71 18.73
N TYR A 10 -3.29 2.85 18.29
CA TYR A 10 -2.72 2.08 17.19
C TYR A 10 -1.72 1.06 17.76
N LEU A 11 -2.11 -0.21 17.75
CA LEU A 11 -1.42 -1.36 18.32
C LEU A 11 -1.14 -2.44 17.26
N SER A 12 -1.12 -2.07 15.99
CA SER A 12 -0.86 -2.99 14.90
C SER A 12 0.58 -3.54 14.93
N CYS A 13 0.76 -4.76 14.40
CA CYS A 13 2.07 -5.43 14.30
C CYS A 13 2.81 -5.70 15.63
N ASN A 14 2.12 -5.82 16.76
CA ASN A 14 2.75 -6.04 18.07
C ASN A 14 2.73 -7.50 18.54
N GLY A 15 2.09 -8.40 17.78
CA GLY A 15 1.98 -9.81 18.13
C GLY A 15 1.05 -10.10 19.32
N PHE A 16 0.14 -9.17 19.65
CA PHE A 16 -0.83 -9.33 20.72
C PHE A 16 -1.79 -10.51 20.44
N ASP A 17 -2.17 -11.23 21.49
CA ASP A 17 -3.25 -12.20 21.45
C ASP A 17 -4.52 -11.60 22.08
N ASP A 18 -5.54 -12.42 22.32
CA ASP A 18 -6.83 -11.99 22.86
C ASP A 18 -6.73 -11.33 24.25
N LEU A 19 -5.61 -11.51 24.98
CA LEU A 19 -5.42 -10.89 26.30
C LEU A 19 -5.32 -9.37 26.24
N ILE A 20 -5.06 -8.79 25.06
CA ILE A 20 -4.99 -7.33 24.88
C ILE A 20 -6.30 -6.64 25.23
N PHE A 21 -7.44 -7.33 25.07
CA PHE A 21 -8.75 -6.77 25.42
C PHE A 21 -8.90 -6.51 26.92
N ASN A 22 -8.25 -7.30 27.78
CA ASN A 22 -8.20 -7.05 29.24
C ASN A 22 -7.52 -5.72 29.59
N VAL A 23 -6.59 -5.27 28.74
CA VAL A 23 -5.88 -4.00 28.92
C VAL A 23 -6.70 -2.85 28.34
N ILE A 24 -7.37 -3.09 27.21
CA ILE A 24 -8.11 -2.05 26.47
C ILE A 24 -9.48 -1.74 27.08
N ASP A 25 -10.08 -2.66 27.83
CA ASP A 25 -11.38 -2.46 28.50
C ASP A 25 -11.41 -1.20 29.40
N GLY A 26 -10.25 -0.76 29.91
CA GLY A 26 -10.10 0.48 30.68
C GLY A 26 -10.28 1.79 29.88
N TYR A 27 -10.32 1.74 28.54
CA TYR A 27 -10.27 2.93 27.66
C TYR A 27 -11.67 3.39 27.23
N ARG A 28 -12.42 3.98 28.16
CA ARG A 28 -13.84 4.35 27.96
C ARG A 28 -14.15 5.40 26.87
N ARG A 29 -13.14 6.15 26.39
CA ARG A 29 -13.30 7.14 25.32
C ARG A 29 -12.70 6.71 23.98
N LEU A 30 -12.28 5.45 23.87
CA LEU A 30 -11.66 4.94 22.67
C LEU A 30 -12.64 4.95 21.50
N SER A 31 -12.20 5.54 20.39
CA SER A 31 -12.99 5.77 19.18
C SER A 31 -12.33 5.22 17.93
N ILE A 32 -11.05 4.87 18.01
CA ILE A 32 -10.26 4.18 16.99
C ILE A 32 -9.34 3.21 17.72
N LEU A 33 -9.45 1.93 17.41
CA LEU A 33 -8.55 0.88 17.85
C LEU A 33 -8.04 0.12 16.64
N ASP A 34 -6.74 0.21 16.37
CA ASP A 34 -6.09 -0.58 15.33
C ASP A 34 -5.27 -1.69 15.98
N LEU A 35 -5.77 -2.92 15.86
CA LEU A 35 -5.15 -4.16 16.29
C LEU A 35 -4.79 -5.04 15.09
N SER A 36 -4.59 -4.46 13.91
CA SER A 36 -4.23 -5.22 12.71
C SER A 36 -2.87 -5.91 12.82
N TYR A 37 -2.70 -7.03 12.11
CA TYR A 37 -1.42 -7.77 12.08
C TYR A 37 -0.95 -8.26 13.46
N ASN A 38 -1.88 -8.72 14.30
CA ASN A 38 -1.62 -9.35 15.59
C ASN A 38 -1.95 -10.85 15.51
N ARG A 39 -2.18 -11.52 16.64
CA ARG A 39 -2.53 -12.95 16.75
C ARG A 39 -3.93 -13.14 17.35
N ILE A 40 -4.82 -12.19 17.14
CA ILE A 40 -6.16 -12.17 17.73
C ILE A 40 -7.03 -13.25 17.07
N THR A 41 -7.74 -14.01 17.88
CA THR A 41 -8.62 -15.11 17.46
C THR A 41 -10.09 -14.85 17.79
N SER A 42 -10.39 -13.91 18.69
CA SER A 42 -11.74 -13.52 19.10
C SER A 42 -11.87 -12.00 19.26
N ILE A 43 -13.08 -11.46 19.10
CA ILE A 43 -13.37 -10.02 19.30
C ILE A 43 -14.48 -9.86 20.34
N ASP A 44 -14.24 -9.00 21.33
CA ASP A 44 -15.25 -8.55 22.30
C ASP A 44 -15.81 -7.16 21.96
N GLU A 45 -16.94 -6.80 22.59
CA GLU A 45 -17.79 -5.62 22.33
C GLU A 45 -17.06 -4.27 22.53
N THR A 46 -16.21 -3.86 21.59
CA THR A 46 -15.43 -2.62 21.69
C THR A 46 -15.65 -1.68 20.51
N SER A 47 -15.41 -0.38 20.74
CA SER A 47 -15.63 0.69 19.77
C SER A 47 -14.52 0.79 18.72
N VAL A 48 -14.95 0.85 17.45
CA VAL A 48 -14.24 0.99 16.16
C VAL A 48 -12.90 0.29 16.09
N LEU A 49 -12.91 -0.89 15.46
CA LEU A 49 -11.83 -1.86 15.45
C LEU A 49 -11.32 -2.08 14.02
N ASP A 50 -10.02 -1.85 13.77
CA ASP A 50 -9.30 -2.54 12.69
C ASP A 50 -8.63 -3.77 13.29
N VAL A 51 -9.12 -4.96 12.93
CA VAL A 51 -8.53 -6.27 13.27
C VAL A 51 -8.21 -7.05 12.00
N SER A 52 -7.91 -6.33 10.93
CA SER A 52 -7.46 -6.93 9.70
C SER A 52 -6.16 -7.72 9.92
N THR A 53 -5.94 -8.76 9.12
CA THR A 53 -4.71 -9.58 9.18
C THR A 53 -4.47 -10.22 10.56
N ASN A 54 -5.52 -10.77 11.17
CA ASN A 54 -5.43 -11.58 12.38
C ASN A 54 -5.78 -13.06 12.07
N HIS A 55 -6.18 -13.84 13.07
CA HIS A 55 -6.55 -15.25 12.95
C HIS A 55 -8.04 -15.49 13.27
N LEU A 56 -8.89 -14.50 13.00
CA LEU A 56 -10.32 -14.56 13.30
C LEU A 56 -11.04 -15.68 12.53
N ARG A 57 -12.05 -16.25 13.16
CA ARG A 57 -13.02 -17.19 12.60
C ARG A 57 -14.42 -16.68 12.87
N MET A 58 -15.39 -17.03 12.01
CA MET A 58 -16.78 -16.55 12.15
C MET A 58 -17.41 -16.84 13.51
N GLN A 59 -17.12 -18.01 14.08
CA GLN A 59 -17.68 -18.44 15.37
C GLN A 59 -17.18 -17.57 16.55
N ASN A 60 -16.10 -16.82 16.33
CA ASN A 60 -15.44 -16.00 17.34
C ASN A 60 -15.65 -14.50 17.11
N ILE A 61 -16.58 -14.14 16.20
CA ILE A 61 -17.04 -12.76 16.04
C ILE A 61 -18.39 -12.65 16.73
N GLY A 62 -18.39 -12.18 17.97
CA GLY A 62 -19.61 -11.73 18.61
C GLY A 62 -20.12 -10.50 17.87
N PHE A 63 -21.16 -10.63 17.04
CA PHE A 63 -21.77 -9.49 16.35
C PHE A 63 -22.60 -8.58 17.28
N CYS A 64 -22.28 -8.55 18.58
CA CYS A 64 -22.63 -7.44 19.46
C CYS A 64 -21.72 -6.24 19.10
N LEU A 65 -22.03 -5.61 17.97
CA LEU A 65 -21.34 -4.42 17.52
C LEU A 65 -21.53 -3.34 18.57
N ALA A 66 -20.43 -2.87 19.18
CA ALA A 66 -20.47 -1.78 20.13
C ALA A 66 -21.38 -0.66 19.57
N PRO A 67 -22.24 -0.03 20.39
CA PRO A 67 -23.29 0.86 19.91
C PRO A 67 -22.75 1.97 19.00
N ASN A 68 -21.52 2.42 19.26
CA ASN A 68 -20.84 3.49 18.53
C ASN A 68 -19.92 3.04 17.38
N LEU A 69 -19.90 1.76 17.01
CA LEU A 69 -19.08 1.24 15.90
C LEU A 69 -19.47 1.90 14.57
N LYS A 70 -18.53 2.59 13.92
CA LYS A 70 -18.68 3.24 12.61
C LYS A 70 -18.00 2.49 11.48
N HIS A 71 -16.80 1.95 11.74
CA HIS A 71 -16.00 1.19 10.79
C HIS A 71 -15.44 -0.06 11.48
N LEU A 72 -15.42 -1.18 10.76
CA LEU A 72 -14.81 -2.43 11.19
C LEU A 72 -14.04 -2.98 10.01
N ASP A 73 -12.71 -3.04 10.13
CA ASP A 73 -11.87 -3.72 9.14
C ASP A 73 -11.51 -5.11 9.68
N ILE A 74 -12.04 -6.14 9.02
CA ILE A 74 -11.79 -7.57 9.30
C ILE A 74 -11.12 -8.24 8.10
N SER A 75 -10.65 -7.45 7.14
CA SER A 75 -10.01 -7.97 5.93
C SER A 75 -8.81 -8.83 6.28
N CYS A 76 -8.36 -9.67 5.34
CA CYS A 76 -7.11 -10.41 5.50
C CYS A 76 -7.06 -11.43 6.66
N ASN A 77 -8.20 -11.80 7.26
CA ASN A 77 -8.29 -12.95 8.16
C ASN A 77 -8.51 -14.23 7.34
N GLU A 78 -7.47 -15.04 7.15
CA GLU A 78 -7.50 -16.19 6.23
C GLU A 78 -8.54 -17.26 6.59
N ASN A 79 -8.85 -17.39 7.89
CA ASN A 79 -9.81 -18.36 8.41
C ASN A 79 -11.24 -17.80 8.51
N LEU A 80 -11.46 -16.57 8.07
CA LEU A 80 -12.75 -15.90 8.18
C LEU A 80 -13.58 -16.11 6.91
N ILE A 81 -14.66 -16.89 7.03
CA ILE A 81 -15.58 -17.21 5.94
C ILE A 81 -16.88 -16.44 6.13
N PHE A 82 -17.03 -15.30 5.46
CA PHE A 82 -18.20 -14.42 5.65
C PHE A 82 -19.38 -14.85 4.74
N ASP A 83 -20.53 -15.20 5.31
CA ASP A 83 -21.80 -15.40 4.59
C ASP A 83 -22.81 -14.31 5.03
N SER A 84 -23.51 -13.71 4.07
CA SER A 84 -24.53 -12.68 4.30
C SER A 84 -25.68 -13.17 5.17
N LYS A 85 -25.90 -14.49 5.25
CA LYS A 85 -26.91 -15.12 6.12
C LYS A 85 -26.51 -15.19 7.60
N CYS A 86 -25.23 -15.03 7.92
CA CYS A 86 -24.73 -15.11 9.30
C CYS A 86 -24.94 -13.80 10.10
N MET A 87 -25.40 -12.74 9.45
CA MET A 87 -25.66 -11.44 10.09
C MET A 87 -27.08 -11.37 10.66
N HIS A 88 -27.40 -12.21 11.63
CA HIS A 88 -28.55 -11.96 12.50
C HIS A 88 -28.16 -10.89 13.52
N ASN A 89 -28.34 -9.63 13.14
CA ASN A 89 -28.17 -8.52 14.06
C ASN A 89 -29.49 -8.28 14.80
N GLU A 90 -29.56 -8.68 16.07
CA GLU A 90 -30.72 -8.39 16.94
C GLU A 90 -31.01 -6.88 17.03
N ASN A 91 -29.98 -6.04 16.85
CA ASN A 91 -30.05 -4.59 16.93
C ASN A 91 -30.40 -3.89 15.59
N ARG A 92 -30.71 -4.62 14.51
CA ARG A 92 -31.14 -4.10 13.19
C ARG A 92 -30.27 -2.96 12.60
N LYS A 93 -28.99 -2.86 12.98
CA LYS A 93 -28.07 -1.86 12.43
C LYS A 93 -27.78 -2.21 10.97
N LEU A 94 -27.94 -1.25 10.05
CA LEU A 94 -27.56 -1.42 8.64
C LEU A 94 -26.03 -1.54 8.55
N ILE A 95 -25.56 -2.69 8.09
CA ILE A 95 -24.13 -2.98 7.92
C ILE A 95 -23.85 -3.06 6.42
N ALA A 96 -22.93 -2.23 5.94
CA ALA A 96 -22.40 -2.33 4.57
C ALA A 96 -21.15 -3.21 4.60
N VAL A 97 -21.18 -4.31 3.85
CA VAL A 97 -20.04 -5.22 3.70
C VAL A 97 -19.36 -4.95 2.37
N VAL A 98 -18.04 -4.79 2.39
CA VAL A 98 -17.22 -4.63 1.18
C VAL A 98 -16.30 -5.84 1.09
N ASP A 99 -16.48 -6.68 0.06
CA ASP A 99 -15.57 -7.79 -0.19
C ASP A 99 -14.33 -7.29 -0.93
N VAL A 100 -13.18 -7.33 -0.24
CA VAL A 100 -11.88 -6.92 -0.77
C VAL A 100 -11.26 -8.01 -1.68
N LYS A 101 -11.80 -9.25 -1.66
CA LYS A 101 -11.38 -10.31 -2.61
C LYS A 101 -11.80 -9.96 -4.04
N THR A 102 -12.90 -9.21 -4.20
CA THR A 102 -13.35 -8.66 -5.47
C THR A 102 -12.83 -7.23 -5.62
N THR A 103 -11.74 -7.09 -6.35
CA THR A 103 -11.14 -5.80 -6.73
C THR A 103 -12.18 -4.84 -7.35
N PRO A 104 -12.19 -3.54 -7.03
CA PRO A 104 -13.00 -2.55 -7.75
C PRO A 104 -12.38 -2.29 -9.13
N GLY A 105 -13.13 -2.61 -10.17
CA GLY A 105 -12.76 -2.44 -11.58
C GLY A 105 -13.18 -3.68 -12.39
N ASP A 106 -14.40 -3.63 -12.94
CA ASP A 106 -15.06 -4.67 -13.74
C ASP A 106 -14.14 -5.66 -14.48
N GLY A 107 -14.35 -6.96 -14.26
CA GLY A 107 -14.03 -8.02 -15.23
C GLY A 107 -12.94 -9.02 -14.87
N VAL A 108 -12.18 -8.84 -13.79
CA VAL A 108 -11.17 -9.84 -13.40
C VAL A 108 -11.83 -10.99 -12.65
N LYS A 109 -12.36 -11.96 -13.39
CA LYS A 109 -12.57 -13.32 -12.84
C LYS A 109 -11.17 -13.87 -12.55
N TYR A 110 -10.78 -13.95 -11.28
CA TYR A 110 -9.69 -14.83 -10.87
C TYR A 110 -10.13 -16.25 -11.16
N SER A 111 -9.86 -16.75 -12.37
CA SER A 111 -9.96 -18.16 -12.65
C SER A 111 -8.95 -18.87 -11.75
N HIS A 112 -9.47 -19.67 -10.81
CA HIS A 112 -8.70 -20.61 -9.99
C HIS A 112 -8.08 -21.73 -10.85
N GLY A 113 -7.29 -21.36 -11.85
CA GLY A 113 -6.73 -22.29 -12.83
C GLY A 113 -5.66 -21.74 -13.78
N SER A 114 -5.24 -20.47 -13.67
CA SER A 114 -4.10 -19.94 -14.45
C SER A 114 -3.02 -19.43 -13.50
N THR A 115 -1.80 -19.95 -13.61
CA THR A 115 -0.64 -19.54 -12.82
C THR A 115 -0.26 -18.10 -13.18
N SER A 116 -0.79 -17.12 -12.45
CA SER A 116 -0.46 -15.71 -12.69
C SER A 116 1.05 -15.49 -12.42
N ARG A 117 1.76 -14.95 -13.42
CA ARG A 117 3.21 -14.73 -13.36
C ARG A 117 3.64 -13.61 -12.42
N TRP A 118 2.66 -12.88 -11.91
CA TRP A 118 2.81 -11.97 -10.78
C TRP A 118 1.52 -11.98 -9.96
N LYS A 119 1.63 -11.57 -8.70
CA LYS A 119 0.50 -11.34 -7.79
C LYS A 119 0.58 -9.92 -7.26
N ILE A 120 -0.56 -9.24 -7.18
CA ILE A 120 -0.64 -7.83 -6.78
C ILE A 120 -1.50 -7.73 -5.53
N GLY A 121 -1.05 -6.94 -4.57
CA GLY A 121 -1.82 -6.56 -3.40
C GLY A 121 -1.61 -5.09 -3.11
N PHE A 122 -2.58 -4.47 -2.44
CA PHE A 122 -2.53 -3.05 -2.12
C PHE A 122 -3.15 -2.79 -0.74
N SER A 123 -2.81 -1.65 -0.17
CA SER A 123 -3.43 -1.14 1.05
C SER A 123 -3.43 0.38 1.01
N GLU A 124 -4.54 0.98 1.43
CA GLU A 124 -4.73 2.43 1.44
C GLU A 124 -5.45 2.86 2.72
N THR A 125 -5.08 4.01 3.26
CA THR A 125 -5.75 4.59 4.42
C THR A 125 -5.89 6.09 4.28
N PHE A 126 -7.01 6.59 4.80
CA PHE A 126 -7.27 8.02 4.96
C PHE A 126 -6.38 8.62 6.08
N GLY A 127 -5.85 7.80 6.98
CA GLY A 127 -5.21 8.27 8.21
C GLY A 127 -6.20 9.13 9.01
N GLU A 128 -5.74 10.28 9.51
CA GLU A 128 -6.57 11.28 10.19
C GLU A 128 -7.28 12.26 9.23
N ARG A 129 -7.16 12.08 7.91
CA ARG A 129 -7.81 12.96 6.92
C ARG A 129 -9.23 12.52 6.63
N ASN A 130 -10.07 13.49 6.25
CA ASN A 130 -11.46 13.22 5.84
C ASN A 130 -11.59 12.73 4.40
N LYS A 131 -10.51 12.77 3.60
CA LYS A 131 -10.52 12.40 2.18
C LYS A 131 -9.24 11.66 1.82
N LEU A 132 -9.36 10.70 0.91
CA LEU A 132 -8.24 10.01 0.28
C LEU A 132 -7.83 10.82 -0.95
N CYS A 133 -6.65 11.45 -0.87
CA CYS A 133 -6.03 12.25 -1.91
C CYS A 133 -5.02 11.43 -2.73
N ILE A 134 -5.02 10.11 -2.58
CA ILE A 134 -4.21 9.18 -3.35
C ILE A 134 -5.15 8.25 -4.11
N ARG A 135 -4.88 8.02 -5.39
CA ARG A 135 -5.65 7.10 -6.23
C ARG A 135 -4.75 6.07 -6.87
N ARG A 136 -5.22 4.84 -6.91
CA ARG A 136 -4.55 3.74 -7.58
C ARG A 136 -5.00 3.65 -9.03
N ILE A 137 -4.04 3.43 -9.92
CA ILE A 137 -4.28 3.10 -11.32
C ILE A 137 -4.09 1.60 -11.48
N ALA A 138 -5.02 0.93 -12.16
CA ALA A 138 -4.87 -0.46 -12.55
C ALA A 138 -5.63 -0.74 -13.85
N SER A 139 -4.96 -1.38 -14.80
CA SER A 139 -5.52 -1.94 -16.02
C SER A 139 -4.76 -3.22 -16.36
N SER A 140 -5.44 -4.28 -16.76
CA SER A 140 -4.80 -5.55 -17.10
C SER A 140 -5.44 -6.15 -18.35
N MET A 141 -4.60 -6.69 -19.23
CA MET A 141 -4.99 -7.36 -20.47
C MET A 141 -4.01 -8.51 -20.71
N ASP A 142 -4.52 -9.75 -20.77
CA ASP A 142 -3.82 -11.04 -20.97
C ASP A 142 -2.38 -11.16 -20.45
N ASN A 143 -1.40 -10.55 -21.13
CA ASN A 143 0.04 -10.64 -20.85
C ASN A 143 0.66 -9.34 -20.33
N GLN A 144 -0.16 -8.37 -19.98
CA GLN A 144 0.27 -7.04 -19.57
C GLN A 144 -0.62 -6.49 -18.46
N THR A 145 0.02 -5.89 -17.47
CA THR A 145 -0.65 -5.17 -16.40
C THR A 145 -0.01 -3.81 -16.23
N VAL A 146 -0.81 -2.74 -16.26
CA VAL A 146 -0.38 -1.40 -15.88
C VAL A 146 -0.98 -1.09 -14.51
N ILE A 147 -0.12 -0.76 -13.55
CA ILE A 147 -0.48 -0.32 -12.21
C ILE A 147 0.21 0.99 -11.87
N GLY A 148 -0.30 1.73 -10.92
CA GLY A 148 0.30 2.99 -10.54
C GLY A 148 -0.39 3.69 -9.40
N LEU A 149 0.16 4.83 -9.02
CA LEU A 149 -0.38 5.71 -7.99
C LEU A 149 -0.40 7.15 -8.51
N VAL A 150 -1.39 7.90 -8.03
CA VAL A 150 -1.49 9.34 -8.20
C VAL A 150 -1.69 9.94 -6.82
N ASP A 151 -0.75 10.78 -6.37
CA ASP A 151 -0.75 11.40 -5.04
C ASP A 151 -0.89 12.93 -5.21
N GLY A 152 -2.06 13.46 -4.85
CA GLY A 152 -2.36 14.89 -4.89
C GLY A 152 -1.94 15.63 -3.62
N GLY A 153 -1.33 14.96 -2.65
CA GLY A 153 -0.99 15.53 -1.35
C GLY A 153 -2.24 15.99 -0.61
N LEU A 154 -2.50 17.30 -0.61
CA LEU A 154 -3.65 17.90 0.07
C LEU A 154 -4.91 17.98 -0.81
N ASN A 155 -4.81 17.71 -2.11
CA ASN A 155 -5.93 17.82 -3.04
C ASN A 155 -6.37 16.44 -3.55
N CYS A 156 -7.68 16.15 -3.46
CA CYS A 156 -8.25 14.90 -3.94
C CYS A 156 -8.87 15.01 -5.35
N GLU A 157 -8.97 16.23 -5.90
CA GLU A 157 -9.62 16.47 -7.19
C GLU A 157 -8.76 15.99 -8.36
N ILE A 158 -7.48 16.39 -8.42
CA ILE A 158 -6.57 15.97 -9.49
C ILE A 158 -6.40 14.44 -9.52
N PRO A 159 -6.16 13.75 -8.39
CA PRO A 159 -6.11 12.29 -8.37
C PRO A 159 -7.36 11.62 -8.95
N LEU A 160 -8.56 12.11 -8.64
CA LEU A 160 -9.81 11.55 -9.14
C LEU A 160 -9.97 11.73 -10.66
N ILE A 161 -9.60 12.89 -11.20
CA ILE A 161 -9.63 13.15 -12.65
C ILE A 161 -8.65 12.21 -13.35
N LEU A 162 -7.42 12.11 -12.84
CA LEU A 162 -6.37 11.28 -13.43
C LEU A 162 -6.68 9.79 -13.37
N GLU A 163 -7.27 9.31 -12.27
CA GLU A 163 -7.74 7.92 -12.16
C GLU A 163 -8.70 7.55 -13.30
N ARG A 164 -9.73 8.37 -13.50
CA ARG A 164 -10.72 8.15 -14.57
C ARG A 164 -10.08 8.23 -15.95
N PHE A 165 -9.19 9.20 -16.16
CA PHE A 165 -8.48 9.34 -17.42
C PHE A 165 -7.65 8.09 -17.73
N PHE A 166 -6.81 7.64 -16.80
CA PHE A 166 -5.92 6.49 -17.01
C PHE A 166 -6.71 5.19 -17.18
N VAL A 167 -7.74 4.94 -16.37
CA VAL A 167 -8.58 3.74 -16.52
C VAL A 167 -9.21 3.68 -17.92
N ASN A 168 -9.71 4.81 -18.43
CA ASN A 168 -10.29 4.86 -19.78
C ASN A 168 -9.21 4.74 -20.88
N HIS A 169 -8.14 5.51 -20.77
CA HIS A 169 -7.08 5.54 -21.79
C HIS A 169 -6.34 4.21 -21.90
N LEU A 170 -5.96 3.60 -20.77
CA LEU A 170 -5.22 2.34 -20.73
C LEU A 170 -6.06 1.12 -21.13
N ARG A 171 -7.40 1.21 -21.14
CA ARG A 171 -8.28 0.17 -21.71
C ARG A 171 -8.19 0.12 -23.23
N HIS A 172 -7.92 1.25 -23.88
CA HIS A 172 -7.89 1.35 -25.35
C HIS A 172 -6.48 1.42 -25.94
N SER A 173 -5.47 1.75 -25.12
CA SER A 173 -4.11 2.04 -25.60
C SER A 173 -3.04 1.49 -24.64
N ILE A 174 -3.21 0.25 -24.18
CA ILE A 174 -2.30 -0.36 -23.20
C ILE A 174 -0.87 -0.53 -23.74
N ASP A 175 -0.69 -0.64 -25.07
CA ASP A 175 0.63 -0.77 -25.73
C ASP A 175 1.38 0.57 -25.89
N GLN A 176 0.70 1.71 -25.69
CA GLN A 176 1.32 3.02 -25.87
C GLN A 176 2.36 3.30 -24.78
N GLN A 177 3.46 4.00 -25.08
CA GLN A 177 4.47 4.33 -24.07
C GLN A 177 3.88 5.05 -22.86
N LEU A 178 4.26 4.64 -21.64
CA LEU A 178 3.69 5.21 -20.41
C LEU A 178 3.98 6.72 -20.27
N LYS A 179 5.13 7.16 -20.81
CA LYS A 179 5.49 8.57 -20.93
C LYS A 179 4.36 9.39 -21.57
N TYR A 180 3.87 8.91 -22.71
CA TYR A 180 2.85 9.60 -23.48
C TYR A 180 1.51 9.63 -22.73
N ALA A 181 1.14 8.54 -22.06
CA ALA A 181 -0.06 8.50 -21.22
C ALA A 181 -0.01 9.58 -20.11
N ILE A 182 1.12 9.74 -19.42
CA ILE A 182 1.31 10.80 -18.40
C ILE A 182 1.22 12.20 -19.03
N MET A 183 1.83 12.42 -20.19
CA MET A 183 1.79 13.71 -20.88
C MET A 183 0.37 14.07 -21.36
N LEU A 184 -0.40 13.10 -21.88
CA LEU A 184 -1.80 13.33 -22.22
C LEU A 184 -2.66 13.59 -20.98
N ALA A 185 -2.41 12.85 -19.89
CA ALA A 185 -3.11 13.05 -18.64
C ALA A 185 -2.87 14.46 -18.08
N HIS A 186 -1.64 14.97 -18.21
CA HIS A 186 -1.33 16.37 -17.93
C HIS A 186 -2.23 17.29 -18.74
N LEU A 187 -2.26 17.19 -20.07
CA LEU A 187 -3.10 18.04 -20.92
C LEU A 187 -4.60 17.95 -20.59
N ASN A 188 -5.09 16.77 -20.19
CA ASN A 188 -6.49 16.53 -19.87
C ASN A 188 -6.98 17.29 -18.62
N LEU A 189 -6.09 17.74 -17.73
CA LEU A 189 -6.51 18.45 -16.51
C LEU A 189 -7.15 19.82 -16.79
N GLY A 190 -6.90 20.42 -17.96
CA GLY A 190 -7.45 21.72 -18.34
C GLY A 190 -7.26 22.79 -17.25
N ALA A 191 -8.31 23.57 -16.97
CA ALA A 191 -8.25 24.64 -15.98
C ALA A 191 -7.93 24.17 -14.55
N LYS A 192 -8.20 22.90 -14.20
CA LYS A 192 -7.89 22.37 -12.86
C LYS A 192 -6.40 22.20 -12.64
N GLY A 193 -5.66 21.82 -13.69
CA GLY A 193 -4.21 21.74 -13.70
C GLY A 193 -3.51 23.09 -13.55
N GLN A 194 -4.23 24.21 -13.70
CA GLN A 194 -3.65 25.55 -13.56
C GLN A 194 -3.14 25.84 -12.14
N LYS A 195 -3.79 25.30 -11.10
CA LYS A 195 -3.45 25.58 -9.69
C LYS A 195 -3.03 24.34 -8.92
N LEU A 196 -3.59 23.19 -9.28
CA LEU A 196 -3.38 21.93 -8.56
C LEU A 196 -2.49 21.01 -9.39
N GLY A 197 -1.79 20.13 -8.70
CA GLY A 197 -1.00 19.08 -9.32
C GLY A 197 -0.95 17.82 -8.47
N ALA A 198 -0.28 16.81 -9.01
CA ALA A 198 -0.10 15.53 -8.36
C ALA A 198 1.22 14.89 -8.79
N SER A 199 1.80 14.12 -7.86
CA SER A 199 2.77 13.09 -8.20
C SER A 199 2.04 11.96 -8.91
N CYS A 200 2.69 11.31 -9.87
CA CYS A 200 2.13 10.17 -10.58
C CYS A 200 3.23 9.18 -10.92
N SER A 201 2.97 7.90 -10.71
CA SER A 201 3.80 6.81 -11.20
C SER A 201 2.93 5.78 -11.90
N LEU A 202 3.33 5.37 -13.10
CA LEU A 202 2.80 4.21 -13.79
C LEU A 202 3.91 3.16 -13.96
N CYS A 203 3.54 1.90 -13.80
CA CYS A 203 4.39 0.74 -13.91
C CYS A 203 3.66 -0.30 -14.75
N ARG A 204 4.25 -0.66 -15.88
CA ARG A 204 3.77 -1.69 -16.79
C ARG A 204 4.62 -2.92 -16.61
N ILE A 205 3.97 -4.03 -16.27
CA ILE A 205 4.54 -5.35 -16.27
C ILE A 205 4.02 -6.01 -17.55
N SER A 206 4.92 -6.40 -18.44
CA SER A 206 4.57 -7.05 -19.69
C SER A 206 5.47 -8.26 -19.93
N VAL A 207 5.06 -9.07 -20.88
CA VAL A 207 5.74 -10.31 -21.19
C VAL A 207 6.23 -10.22 -22.61
N LYS A 208 7.53 -10.31 -22.77
CA LYS A 208 8.17 -10.32 -24.07
C LYS A 208 7.97 -11.63 -24.79
N SER A 209 8.20 -11.63 -26.10
CA SER A 209 8.19 -12.81 -26.96
C SER A 209 9.13 -13.93 -26.49
N ASN A 210 10.20 -13.59 -25.78
CA ASN A 210 11.13 -14.54 -25.17
C ASN A 210 10.70 -15.05 -23.79
N TYR A 211 9.42 -14.87 -23.43
CA TYR A 211 8.81 -15.23 -22.14
C TYR A 211 9.36 -14.50 -20.91
N LYS A 212 10.33 -13.58 -21.07
CA LYS A 212 10.82 -12.74 -19.98
C LYS A 212 9.80 -11.69 -19.60
N ILE A 213 9.72 -11.40 -18.30
CA ILE A 213 8.93 -10.30 -17.78
C ILE A 213 9.76 -9.02 -17.91
N GLN A 214 9.17 -7.99 -18.51
CA GLN A 214 9.74 -6.65 -18.57
C GLN A 214 8.90 -5.71 -17.71
N VAL A 215 9.57 -4.79 -17.04
CA VAL A 215 8.94 -3.71 -16.29
C VAL A 215 9.34 -2.37 -16.92
N GLU A 216 8.35 -1.58 -17.33
CA GLU A 216 8.49 -0.19 -17.76
C GLU A 216 7.86 0.72 -16.71
N ILE A 217 8.59 1.73 -16.27
CA ILE A 217 8.17 2.70 -15.26
C ILE A 217 8.19 4.09 -15.89
N ALA A 218 7.16 4.88 -15.64
CA ALA A 218 7.12 6.31 -15.88
C ALA A 218 6.64 7.05 -14.63
N ALA A 219 7.43 8.00 -14.14
CA ALA A 219 7.09 8.70 -12.89
C ALA A 219 7.41 10.20 -12.91
N VAL A 220 6.56 10.98 -12.26
CA VAL A 220 6.76 12.39 -11.87
C VAL A 220 6.42 12.57 -10.39
N GLY A 221 7.06 13.55 -9.76
CA GLY A 221 6.87 13.85 -8.34
C GLY A 221 7.68 12.95 -7.42
N ASN A 222 7.06 12.49 -6.34
CA ASN A 222 7.75 11.85 -5.20
C ASN A 222 7.18 10.48 -4.80
N ILE A 223 6.44 9.82 -5.70
CA ILE A 223 6.12 8.40 -5.55
C ILE A 223 7.36 7.60 -5.90
N GLU A 224 7.70 6.61 -5.06
CA GLU A 224 8.85 5.74 -5.32
C GLU A 224 8.43 4.30 -5.59
N ILE A 225 9.21 3.67 -6.47
CA ILE A 225 9.15 2.23 -6.75
C ILE A 225 10.47 1.60 -6.32
N VAL A 226 10.40 0.58 -5.47
CA VAL A 226 11.56 -0.11 -4.89
C VAL A 226 11.45 -1.60 -5.14
N LEU A 227 12.48 -2.17 -5.74
CA LEU A 227 12.63 -3.59 -6.06
C LEU A 227 13.39 -4.31 -4.96
N CYS A 228 12.91 -5.48 -4.57
CA CYS A 228 13.68 -6.47 -3.82
C CYS A 228 14.48 -7.31 -4.80
N ARG A 229 15.81 -7.18 -4.78
CA ARG A 229 16.72 -8.06 -5.52
C ARG A 229 17.62 -8.79 -4.53
N ASN A 230 17.46 -10.11 -4.44
CA ASN A 230 18.20 -10.96 -3.49
C ASN A 230 18.16 -10.40 -2.05
N GLY A 231 16.98 -9.97 -1.60
CA GLY A 231 16.78 -9.39 -0.26
C GLY A 231 17.33 -7.98 -0.03
N ARG A 232 17.80 -7.30 -1.07
CA ARG A 232 18.27 -5.90 -0.99
C ARG A 232 17.33 -4.96 -1.71
N ALA A 233 17.19 -3.75 -1.18
CA ALA A 233 16.43 -2.69 -1.80
C ALA A 233 17.18 -2.06 -2.98
N VAL A 234 16.52 -2.01 -4.15
CA VAL A 234 16.98 -1.31 -5.35
C VAL A 234 15.92 -0.29 -5.74
N VAL A 235 16.25 1.00 -5.64
CA VAL A 235 15.32 2.08 -6.00
C VAL A 235 15.24 2.19 -7.52
N LEU A 236 14.02 2.08 -8.08
CA LEU A 236 13.78 2.08 -9.53
C LEU A 236 13.35 3.45 -10.07
N THR A 237 12.87 4.33 -9.22
CA THR A 237 12.45 5.71 -9.55
C THR A 237 13.39 6.73 -8.95
N LYS A 238 13.58 7.85 -9.65
CA LYS A 238 14.27 9.01 -9.09
C LYS A 238 13.22 10.01 -8.58
N LYS A 239 13.25 10.44 -7.31
CA LYS A 239 12.31 11.49 -6.88
C LYS A 239 12.61 12.75 -7.67
N CYS A 240 11.59 13.41 -8.17
CA CYS A 240 11.74 14.66 -8.89
C CYS A 240 11.87 15.84 -7.91
N LEU A 241 12.68 15.72 -6.87
CA LEU A 241 12.87 16.77 -5.86
C LEU A 241 14.01 17.70 -6.25
N LEU A 242 13.83 19.00 -5.99
CA LEU A 242 14.78 20.05 -6.35
C LEU A 242 16.20 19.80 -5.82
N ASN A 243 16.30 19.31 -4.58
CA ASN A 243 17.58 19.05 -3.91
C ASN A 243 18.28 17.77 -4.36
N GLN A 244 17.65 16.93 -5.17
CA GLN A 244 18.25 15.67 -5.63
C GLN A 244 18.94 15.79 -7.00
N TRP A 245 18.60 16.82 -7.80
CA TRP A 245 19.03 16.91 -9.20
C TRP A 245 19.69 18.28 -9.44
N LEU A 246 21.03 18.30 -9.45
CA LEU A 246 21.81 19.53 -9.70
C LEU A 246 21.44 20.21 -11.02
N GLU A 247 21.13 19.42 -12.05
CA GLU A 247 20.68 19.91 -13.35
C GLU A 247 19.34 20.63 -13.26
N GLU A 248 18.36 20.08 -12.51
CA GLU A 248 17.04 20.70 -12.33
C GLU A 248 17.13 21.95 -11.47
N TYR A 249 17.98 21.95 -10.44
CA TYR A 249 18.28 23.13 -9.66
C TYR A 249 18.80 24.28 -10.53
N SER A 250 19.78 23.96 -11.39
CA SER A 250 20.37 24.91 -12.33
C SER A 250 19.35 25.42 -13.36
N ARG A 251 18.46 24.55 -13.83
CA ARG A 251 17.35 24.89 -14.72
C ARG A 251 16.40 25.87 -14.05
N ILE A 252 15.93 25.57 -12.84
CA ILE A 252 14.93 26.40 -12.13
C ILE A 252 15.51 27.75 -11.70
N ARG A 253 16.79 27.82 -11.32
CA ARG A 253 17.46 29.08 -11.00
C ARG A 253 17.49 30.06 -12.19
N LYS A 254 17.50 29.56 -13.43
CA LYS A 254 17.43 30.42 -14.64
C LYS A 254 16.04 31.03 -14.85
N GLU A 255 14.99 30.39 -14.32
CA GLU A 255 13.60 30.83 -14.49
C GLU A 255 13.17 31.97 -13.53
N ARG A 256 14.12 32.60 -12.81
CA ARG A 256 13.89 33.69 -11.85
C ARG A 256 12.82 33.37 -10.78
N LYS A 257 12.64 32.09 -10.48
CA LYS A 257 11.74 31.59 -9.43
C LYS A 257 12.37 31.76 -8.05
N ILE A 258 11.52 31.96 -7.04
CA ILE A 258 11.95 31.98 -5.65
C ILE A 258 12.09 30.54 -5.18
N ILE A 259 13.20 30.21 -4.54
CA ILE A 259 13.42 28.91 -3.89
C ILE A 259 13.49 29.19 -2.40
N THR A 260 12.56 28.61 -1.62
CA THR A 260 12.55 28.74 -0.16
C THR A 260 13.65 27.90 0.49
N GLU A 261 13.84 28.05 1.80
CA GLU A 261 14.80 27.25 2.58
C GLU A 261 14.44 25.75 2.56
N GLU A 262 13.16 25.43 2.46
CA GLU A 262 12.60 24.08 2.32
C GLU A 262 12.70 23.51 0.90
N ASN A 263 13.38 24.23 -0.02
CA ASN A 263 13.52 23.92 -1.43
C ASN A 263 12.20 23.97 -2.21
N GLU A 264 11.24 24.79 -1.79
CA GLU A 264 9.99 24.97 -2.50
C GLU A 264 10.10 26.05 -3.57
N ILE A 265 9.61 25.74 -4.77
CA ILE A 265 9.54 26.63 -5.92
C ILE A 265 8.33 27.54 -5.74
N ASP A 266 8.57 28.85 -5.66
CA ASP A 266 7.60 29.90 -5.31
C ASP A 266 6.79 29.59 -4.02
N GLY A 267 7.35 28.79 -3.10
CA GLY A 267 6.66 28.37 -1.86
C GLY A 267 5.50 27.39 -2.06
N ILE A 268 5.45 26.68 -3.20
CA ILE A 268 4.34 25.78 -3.56
C ILE A 268 4.72 24.31 -3.46
N THR A 269 5.85 23.94 -4.08
CA THR A 269 6.25 22.54 -4.19
C THR A 269 7.76 22.42 -4.29
N ASN A 270 8.31 21.38 -3.68
CA ASN A 270 9.70 21.00 -3.83
C ASN A 270 9.95 20.04 -5.01
N CYS A 271 8.90 19.69 -5.76
CA CYS A 271 9.01 18.82 -6.93
C CYS A 271 9.26 19.63 -8.20
N THR A 272 10.27 19.25 -8.98
CA THR A 272 10.62 19.88 -10.27
C THR A 272 9.83 19.31 -11.44
N ARG A 273 9.15 18.17 -11.23
CA ARG A 273 8.30 17.51 -12.22
C ARG A 273 7.01 17.01 -11.59
N LEU A 274 5.88 17.40 -12.15
CA LEU A 274 4.53 17.05 -11.67
C LEU A 274 3.52 17.04 -12.83
N ILE A 275 2.43 16.29 -12.65
CA ILE A 275 1.22 16.49 -13.46
C ILE A 275 0.46 17.70 -12.89
N GLY A 276 -0.09 18.58 -13.74
CA GLY A 276 -0.72 19.82 -13.33
C GLY A 276 0.29 20.93 -13.03
N CYS A 277 -0.02 21.79 -12.05
CA CYS A 277 0.80 22.93 -11.63
C CYS A 277 1.25 23.84 -12.80
N TYR A 278 0.39 24.11 -13.78
CA TYR A 278 0.78 24.81 -15.02
C TYR A 278 1.35 26.22 -14.78
N PHE A 279 0.89 26.90 -13.74
CA PHE A 279 1.39 28.22 -13.35
C PHE A 279 2.87 28.24 -12.97
N LEU A 280 3.46 27.08 -12.67
CA LEU A 280 4.87 26.92 -12.38
C LEU A 280 5.69 26.53 -13.62
N ASN A 281 5.08 26.34 -14.78
CA ASN A 281 5.81 26.11 -16.03
C ASN A 281 6.61 27.38 -16.41
N PRO A 282 7.89 27.26 -16.82
CA PRO A 282 8.63 26.03 -17.11
C PRO A 282 9.49 25.49 -15.94
N ALA A 283 9.40 26.06 -14.73
CA ALA A 283 10.16 25.56 -13.58
C ALA A 283 9.72 24.14 -13.17
N VAL A 284 8.41 23.87 -13.15
CA VAL A 284 7.84 22.53 -12.97
C VAL A 284 7.31 22.01 -14.30
N ILE A 285 7.81 20.85 -14.74
CA ILE A 285 7.47 20.26 -16.05
C ILE A 285 6.84 18.87 -15.92
N PRO A 286 5.95 18.45 -16.83
CA PRO A 286 5.28 17.16 -16.73
C PRO A 286 6.04 15.98 -17.35
N ASP A 287 7.32 16.17 -17.67
CA ASP A 287 8.13 15.16 -18.35
C ASP A 287 8.55 14.04 -17.37
N PRO A 288 8.04 12.80 -17.52
CA PRO A 288 8.32 11.73 -16.57
C PRO A 288 9.72 11.13 -16.73
N CYS A 289 10.31 10.74 -15.60
CA CYS A 289 11.44 9.83 -15.56
C CYS A 289 11.01 8.45 -16.04
N ILE A 290 11.78 7.88 -16.96
CA ILE A 290 11.54 6.55 -17.51
C ILE A 290 12.63 5.58 -17.03
N ASN A 291 12.22 4.39 -16.60
CA ASN A 291 13.11 3.28 -16.32
C ASN A 291 12.50 2.00 -16.92
N ILE A 292 13.31 1.22 -17.63
CA ILE A 292 12.88 -0.03 -18.27
C ILE A 292 13.92 -1.10 -17.98
N PHE A 293 13.48 -2.24 -17.43
CA PHE A 293 14.37 -3.35 -17.14
C PHE A 293 13.67 -4.70 -17.33
N ASP A 294 14.48 -5.72 -17.61
CA ASP A 294 14.01 -7.10 -17.63
C ASP A 294 14.17 -7.70 -16.23
N VAL A 295 13.10 -8.36 -15.76
CA VAL A 295 13.09 -9.07 -14.49
C VAL A 295 14.03 -10.27 -14.59
N ASN A 296 14.86 -10.45 -13.57
CA ASN A 296 15.75 -11.60 -13.44
C ASN A 296 15.33 -12.52 -12.28
N ASP A 297 15.98 -13.67 -12.15
CA ASP A 297 15.62 -14.69 -11.14
C ASP A 297 15.86 -14.23 -9.69
N ASP A 298 16.68 -13.21 -9.49
CA ASP A 298 16.95 -12.62 -8.16
C ASP A 298 15.90 -11.58 -7.75
N ASP A 299 15.03 -11.16 -8.67
CA ASP A 299 13.99 -10.16 -8.43
C ASP A 299 12.76 -10.80 -7.76
N GLU A 300 12.54 -10.52 -6.48
CA GLU A 300 11.52 -11.22 -5.68
C GLU A 300 10.14 -10.53 -5.76
N PHE A 301 10.13 -9.20 -5.62
CA PHE A 301 8.95 -8.35 -5.62
C PHE A 301 9.35 -6.89 -5.72
N PHE A 302 8.42 -6.01 -6.06
CA PHE A 302 8.62 -4.56 -5.93
C PHE A 302 7.43 -3.88 -5.27
N ILE A 303 7.70 -2.73 -4.68
CA ILE A 303 6.77 -1.91 -3.93
C ILE A 303 6.59 -0.59 -4.68
N ILE A 304 5.35 -0.20 -4.98
CA ILE A 304 4.99 1.16 -5.41
C ILE A 304 4.32 1.82 -4.21
N ALA A 305 4.87 2.90 -3.66
CA ALA A 305 4.26 3.54 -2.51
C ALA A 305 4.34 5.05 -2.55
N SER A 306 3.31 5.68 -1.95
CA SER A 306 3.30 7.12 -1.74
C SER A 306 4.46 7.55 -0.83
N LYS A 307 4.79 8.84 -0.86
CA LYS A 307 5.89 9.41 -0.07
C LYS A 307 5.80 9.10 1.42
N GLY A 308 4.59 8.87 1.94
CA GLY A 308 4.36 8.64 3.36
C GLY A 308 4.98 7.36 3.88
N ILE A 309 4.95 6.29 3.08
CA ILE A 309 5.63 5.03 3.43
C ILE A 309 7.13 5.27 3.57
N TRP A 310 7.74 5.97 2.61
CA TRP A 310 9.18 6.24 2.58
C TRP A 310 9.65 7.33 3.55
N GLN A 311 8.71 8.11 4.10
CA GLN A 311 8.97 9.02 5.22
C GLN A 311 8.98 8.30 6.57
N ALA A 312 8.18 7.23 6.70
CA ALA A 312 8.14 6.42 7.91
C ALA A 312 9.21 5.31 7.90
N LEU A 313 9.48 4.70 6.75
CA LEU A 313 10.31 3.52 6.60
C LEU A 313 11.46 3.74 5.63
N SER A 314 12.63 3.20 5.99
CA SER A 314 13.72 3.06 5.01
C SER A 314 13.39 1.98 3.98
N HIS A 315 13.96 2.11 2.78
CA HIS A 315 13.77 1.12 1.71
C HIS A 315 14.17 -0.30 2.14
N GLU A 316 15.34 -0.45 2.78
CA GLU A 316 15.84 -1.76 3.24
C GLU A 316 14.96 -2.34 4.35
N GLU A 317 14.44 -1.50 5.24
CA GLU A 317 13.49 -1.96 6.25
C GLU A 317 12.19 -2.46 5.61
N ALA A 318 11.60 -1.69 4.68
CA ALA A 318 10.38 -2.10 4.00
C ALA A 318 10.54 -3.47 3.32
N ILE A 319 11.64 -3.67 2.58
CA ILE A 319 11.97 -4.96 1.96
C ILE A 319 12.06 -6.07 3.02
N ARG A 320 12.82 -5.86 4.10
CA ARG A 320 13.00 -6.85 5.17
C ARG A 320 11.68 -7.24 5.83
N ARG A 321 10.79 -6.28 6.08
CA ARG A 321 9.49 -6.50 6.74
C ARG A 321 8.59 -7.43 5.95
N ILE A 322 8.55 -7.27 4.64
CA ILE A 322 7.61 -8.02 3.80
C ILE A 322 8.23 -9.16 3.02
N ARG A 323 9.57 -9.32 2.99
CA ARG A 323 10.24 -10.33 2.14
C ARG A 323 9.62 -11.72 2.23
N PHE A 324 9.33 -12.18 3.44
CA PHE A 324 8.77 -13.51 3.71
C PHE A 324 7.24 -13.58 3.75
N VAL A 325 6.53 -12.47 3.47
CA VAL A 325 5.06 -12.41 3.43
C VAL A 325 4.55 -12.76 2.03
N SER A 326 4.26 -14.04 1.78
CA SER A 326 3.89 -14.55 0.46
C SER A 326 2.66 -13.89 -0.17
N ASN A 327 1.67 -13.52 0.64
CA ASN A 327 0.46 -12.86 0.17
C ASN A 327 0.72 -11.34 0.01
N PRO A 328 0.64 -10.78 -1.21
CA PRO A 328 0.97 -9.39 -1.45
C PRO A 328 -0.03 -8.41 -0.80
N ILE A 329 -1.28 -8.83 -0.52
CA ILE A 329 -2.26 -7.99 0.18
C ILE A 329 -1.84 -7.82 1.63
N LEU A 330 -1.46 -8.92 2.29
CA LEU A 330 -0.92 -8.90 3.66
C LEU A 330 0.37 -8.08 3.74
N ALA A 331 1.24 -8.22 2.73
CA ALA A 331 2.47 -7.45 2.64
C ALA A 331 2.19 -5.94 2.54
N ALA A 332 1.24 -5.54 1.70
CA ALA A 332 0.84 -4.14 1.55
C ALA A 332 0.25 -3.58 2.86
N LYS A 333 -0.68 -4.30 3.50
CA LYS A 333 -1.28 -3.91 4.79
C LYS A 333 -0.21 -3.79 5.88
N HIS A 334 0.70 -4.76 5.98
CA HIS A 334 1.82 -4.71 6.92
C HIS A 334 2.68 -3.45 6.77
N LEU A 335 3.03 -3.03 5.54
CA LEU A 335 3.79 -1.78 5.36
C LEU A 335 3.01 -0.54 5.79
N GLN A 336 1.71 -0.49 5.50
CA GLN A 336 0.85 0.59 5.94
C GLN A 336 0.80 0.67 7.47
N ASP A 337 0.54 -0.46 8.12
CA ASP A 337 0.38 -0.56 9.57
C ASP A 337 1.65 -0.15 10.30
N VAL A 338 2.81 -0.59 9.80
CA VAL A 338 4.09 -0.18 10.36
C VAL A 338 4.29 1.32 10.21
N ALA A 339 4.00 1.90 9.05
CA ALA A 339 4.11 3.35 8.86
C ALA A 339 3.18 4.13 9.82
N GLN A 340 1.96 3.65 10.04
CA GLN A 340 1.02 4.24 11.01
C GLN A 340 1.50 4.08 12.46
N SER A 341 2.06 2.92 12.82
CA SER A 341 2.65 2.67 14.14
C SER A 341 3.83 3.59 14.45
N TYR A 342 4.55 4.04 13.41
CA TYR A 342 5.60 5.05 13.50
C TYR A 342 5.07 6.49 13.55
N GLY A 343 3.75 6.65 13.68
CA GLY A 343 3.08 7.94 13.86
C GLY A 343 2.72 8.65 12.56
N TYR A 344 2.80 7.98 11.41
CA TYR A 344 2.35 8.59 10.16
C TYR A 344 0.82 8.66 10.09
N LYS A 345 0.29 9.88 10.11
CA LYS A 345 -1.15 10.18 10.27
C LYS A 345 -1.88 10.60 8.99
N GLN A 346 -1.16 10.72 7.88
CA GLN A 346 -1.71 11.25 6.62
C GLN A 346 -2.16 10.10 5.70
N ASN A 347 -2.64 10.44 4.50
CA ASN A 347 -2.99 9.42 3.52
C ASN A 347 -1.77 8.55 3.17
N LEU A 348 -1.99 7.24 3.10
CA LEU A 348 -1.02 6.25 2.64
C LEU A 348 -1.65 5.42 1.52
N SER A 349 -0.83 5.01 0.57
CA SER A 349 -1.17 4.01 -0.42
C SER A 349 0.10 3.25 -0.78
N VAL A 350 0.00 1.92 -0.78
CA VAL A 350 1.09 1.02 -1.09
C VAL A 350 0.56 -0.13 -1.94
N ILE A 351 1.30 -0.47 -2.99
CA ILE A 351 1.06 -1.61 -3.87
C ILE A 351 2.29 -2.50 -3.79
N VAL A 352 2.08 -3.79 -3.55
CA VAL A 352 3.12 -4.82 -3.57
C VAL A 352 2.87 -5.74 -4.76
N VAL A 353 3.88 -5.92 -5.59
CA VAL A 353 3.86 -6.85 -6.71
C VAL A 353 4.86 -7.96 -6.46
N ARG A 354 4.36 -9.16 -6.21
CA ARG A 354 5.15 -10.40 -6.11
C ARG A 354 5.39 -10.97 -7.49
N LEU A 355 6.65 -11.23 -7.82
CA LEU A 355 7.05 -11.84 -9.09
C LEU A 355 7.06 -13.37 -8.91
N CYS A 356 6.30 -14.09 -9.74
CA CYS A 356 6.25 -15.55 -9.69
C CYS A 356 7.24 -16.09 -10.71
N HIS A 357 8.43 -16.47 -10.27
CA HIS A 357 9.37 -17.20 -11.10
C HIS A 357 8.79 -18.57 -11.40
N VAL A 358 8.44 -18.81 -12.66
CA VAL A 358 8.10 -20.16 -13.12
C VAL A 358 9.39 -20.95 -13.08
N GLN A 359 9.53 -21.84 -12.09
CA GLN A 359 10.61 -22.83 -12.10
C GLN A 359 10.42 -23.68 -13.37
N THR A 360 11.22 -23.40 -14.38
CA THR A 360 11.42 -24.35 -15.48
C THR A 360 12.01 -25.60 -14.85
N GLY A 361 11.30 -26.72 -14.96
CA GLY A 361 11.60 -27.95 -14.25
C GLY A 361 12.98 -28.50 -14.62
N LEU A 362 14.01 -28.09 -13.90
CA LEU A 362 15.29 -28.78 -13.78
C LEU A 362 15.68 -28.77 -12.30
N SER A 363 15.57 -29.96 -11.72
CA SER A 363 15.96 -30.36 -10.38
C SER A 363 17.10 -29.52 -9.78
N THR A 364 16.80 -28.80 -8.70
CA THR A 364 17.81 -28.44 -7.71
C THR A 364 17.28 -28.74 -6.31
N LYS A 365 18.10 -29.46 -5.55
CA LYS A 365 17.82 -29.99 -4.20
C LYS A 365 17.29 -28.89 -3.27
N PRO A 366 16.44 -29.24 -2.27
CA PRO A 366 15.94 -28.26 -1.31
C PRO A 366 17.12 -27.54 -0.64
N ARG A 367 17.11 -26.20 -0.73
CA ARG A 367 18.02 -25.34 0.04
C ARG A 367 17.80 -25.66 1.52
N ASN A 368 18.82 -26.21 2.17
CA ASN A 368 18.84 -26.44 3.60
C ASN A 368 18.54 -25.14 4.34
N VAL A 369 17.38 -25.06 4.96
CA VAL A 369 17.10 -24.08 6.01
C VAL A 369 17.92 -24.51 7.23
N PRO A 370 18.78 -23.65 7.81
CA PRO A 370 19.42 -23.96 9.07
C PRO A 370 18.34 -24.21 10.13
N LYS A 371 18.29 -25.43 10.66
CA LYS A 371 17.47 -25.78 11.83
C LYS A 371 18.07 -25.14 13.07
N SER A 372 17.82 -23.85 13.27
CA SER A 372 18.00 -23.19 14.55
C SER A 372 17.00 -22.05 14.64
N LEU A 373 15.77 -22.39 15.04
CA LEU A 373 14.73 -21.56 15.69
C LEU A 373 13.35 -22.24 15.50
N VAL A 374 13.25 -23.50 15.93
CA VAL A 374 11.95 -24.15 16.22
C VAL A 374 12.13 -24.94 17.50
N HIS A 375 11.89 -24.29 18.63
CA HIS A 375 11.21 -24.84 19.79
C HIS A 375 11.16 -23.75 20.86
N LEU A 376 9.96 -23.28 21.18
CA LEU A 376 9.49 -23.00 22.55
C LEU A 376 8.03 -22.54 22.49
N SER A 377 7.15 -23.53 22.38
CA SER A 377 5.82 -23.59 22.99
C SER A 377 5.59 -25.08 23.29
N ALA A 378 4.95 -25.52 24.36
CA ALA A 378 4.19 -24.86 25.41
C ALA A 378 4.35 -25.65 26.74
N SER A 379 3.80 -25.06 27.80
CA SER A 379 3.57 -25.53 29.17
C SER A 379 3.05 -27.00 29.26
N ASP A 380 3.22 -27.75 30.36
CA ASP A 380 2.51 -27.58 31.64
C ASP A 380 2.86 -28.72 32.63
N SER A 381 2.95 -28.33 33.90
CA SER A 381 2.60 -29.01 35.17
C SER A 381 2.95 -30.50 35.42
N LEU A 382 3.64 -30.78 36.54
CA LEU A 382 3.03 -31.38 37.76
C LEU A 382 4.03 -31.55 38.92
N LEU A 383 3.44 -31.49 40.12
CA LEU A 383 3.95 -31.51 41.49
C LEU A 383 4.78 -32.75 41.89
N HIS A 384 5.72 -32.52 42.83
CA HIS A 384 6.01 -33.25 44.10
C HIS A 384 7.48 -32.97 44.48
N ALA A 385 7.75 -32.20 45.55
CA ALA A 385 7.89 -32.62 46.96
C ALA A 385 9.28 -33.20 47.29
N ASP A 386 9.84 -32.66 48.38
CA ASP A 386 10.83 -33.20 49.32
C ASP A 386 12.33 -32.78 49.22
N ASP A 387 12.74 -32.16 50.34
CA ASP A 387 13.96 -32.32 51.13
C ASP A 387 15.35 -31.91 50.60
N ASN A 388 15.76 -30.66 50.94
CA ASN A 388 16.75 -30.37 52.00
C ASN A 388 17.02 -28.87 52.14
#